data_AF-A0AAV1HPL7-F1
#
_entry.id   AF-A0AAV1HPL7-F1
#
_cell.length_a   1.000
_cell.length_b   1.000
_cell.length_c   1.000
_cell.angle_alpha   90.00
_cell.angle_beta   90.00
_cell.angle_gamma   90.00
#
_symmetry.space_group_name_H-M   'P 1'
#
loop_
_entity.id
_entity.type
_entity.pdbx_description
1 polymer ?
#
loop_
_entity_poly.entity_id
_entity_poly.type
_entity_poly.pdbx_seq_one_letter_code
_entity_poly.pdbx_strand_id
1 'polypeptide(L)'
;MAYRRRLKNKKTPEGWQLIEEVIEDFEAQMKEAVNEEHEGKRKNELTWKITRIHWEKNRFIYDLMYKRKVMSRELYDWLVREKIADGALISKWRKPGYEILCSLLAIQKNNHNFGTTSHCRVPLRNRTGHQRISPDVQTGCISCCSGDGKFGAPIWWNTPVDDDDVEAEAAGQQHRSQWAQPDKELGPGRKRGAPEAEVEDLPDDVRQRLDAIKSAA
;
A
#
# COMPACT_ATOMS: atom_id res chain seq x y z
N MET A 1 1.86 16.15 -17.64
CA MET A 1 3.02 16.87 -18.28
C MET A 1 3.57 18.06 -17.47
N ALA A 2 3.38 18.13 -16.14
CA ALA A 2 4.00 19.18 -15.32
C ALA A 2 5.45 18.81 -14.93
N TYR A 3 5.72 17.52 -14.66
CA TYR A 3 7.08 17.03 -14.42
C TYR A 3 7.94 17.05 -15.69
N ARG A 4 7.42 16.63 -16.87
CA ARG A 4 8.17 16.73 -18.15
C ARG A 4 8.73 18.13 -18.42
N ARG A 5 7.96 19.20 -18.17
CA ARG A 5 8.46 20.58 -18.33
C ARG A 5 9.63 20.90 -17.38
N ARG A 6 9.60 20.37 -16.15
CA ARG A 6 10.69 20.53 -15.17
C ARG A 6 11.91 19.66 -15.50
N LEU A 7 11.69 18.51 -16.15
CA LEU A 7 12.72 17.54 -16.51
C LEU A 7 13.50 17.90 -17.78
N LYS A 8 12.95 18.76 -18.66
CA LYS A 8 13.57 19.14 -19.94
C LYS A 8 15.04 19.59 -19.86
N ASN A 9 15.47 20.11 -18.71
CA ASN A 9 16.83 20.63 -18.52
C ASN A 9 17.73 19.73 -17.64
N LYS A 10 17.27 18.55 -17.22
CA LYS A 10 17.99 17.68 -16.29
C LYS A 10 18.49 16.43 -17.00
N LYS A 11 19.73 16.04 -16.69
CA LYS A 11 20.27 14.75 -17.15
C LYS A 11 19.42 13.63 -16.55
N THR A 12 18.76 12.86 -17.42
CA THR A 12 18.00 11.68 -17.02
C THR A 12 18.98 10.54 -16.72
N PRO A 13 18.88 9.88 -15.56
CA PRO A 13 19.70 8.72 -15.25
C PRO A 13 19.34 7.51 -16.13
N GLU A 14 20.24 6.53 -16.17
CA GLU A 14 20.05 5.27 -16.89
C GLU A 14 18.82 4.51 -16.39
N GLY A 15 18.05 3.90 -17.31
CA GLY A 15 16.82 3.17 -16.99
C GLY A 15 15.55 4.01 -16.84
N TRP A 16 15.63 5.34 -16.91
CA TRP A 16 14.45 6.22 -16.84
C TRP A 16 13.45 5.96 -17.98
N GLN A 17 13.94 5.72 -19.20
CA GLN A 17 13.10 5.51 -20.40
C GLN A 17 12.12 4.34 -20.26
N LEU A 18 12.51 3.29 -19.54
CA LEU A 18 11.69 2.08 -19.33
C LEU A 18 10.51 2.31 -18.36
N ILE A 19 10.64 3.30 -17.47
CA ILE A 19 9.69 3.57 -16.39
C ILE A 19 8.81 4.77 -16.75
N GLU A 20 9.27 5.63 -17.65
CA GLU A 20 8.62 6.88 -18.05
C GLU A 20 7.16 6.66 -18.49
N GLU A 21 6.90 5.68 -19.35
CA GLU A 21 5.54 5.38 -19.84
C GLU A 21 4.57 5.03 -18.71
N VAL A 22 4.99 4.17 -17.78
CA VAL A 22 4.14 3.76 -16.65
C VAL A 22 3.87 4.92 -15.69
N ILE A 23 4.86 5.79 -15.46
CA ILE A 23 4.68 6.98 -14.62
C ILE A 23 3.73 7.97 -15.29
N GLU A 24 3.75 8.06 -16.61
CA GLU A 24 2.82 8.90 -17.38
C GLU A 24 1.40 8.45 -17.29
N ASP A 25 1.17 7.14 -17.35
CA ASP A 25 -0.16 6.58 -17.18
C ASP A 25 -0.73 6.92 -15.80
N PHE A 26 0.07 6.81 -14.74
CA PHE A 26 -0.36 7.22 -13.40
C PHE A 26 -0.62 8.73 -13.28
N GLU A 27 0.16 9.57 -13.96
CA GLU A 27 -0.11 11.01 -13.99
C GLU A 27 -1.36 11.37 -14.81
N ALA A 28 -1.60 10.67 -15.91
CA ALA A 28 -2.79 10.83 -16.73
C ALA A 28 -4.04 10.45 -15.92
N GLN A 29 -4.02 9.29 -15.26
CA GLN A 29 -5.08 8.86 -14.34
C GLN A 29 -5.30 9.86 -13.20
N MET A 30 -4.22 10.41 -12.62
CA MET A 30 -4.33 11.43 -11.59
C MET A 30 -5.01 12.70 -12.12
N LYS A 31 -4.68 13.12 -13.34
CA LYS A 31 -5.28 14.29 -13.98
C LYS A 31 -6.76 14.07 -14.29
N GLU A 32 -7.11 12.87 -14.76
CA GLU A 32 -8.50 12.47 -14.98
C GLU A 32 -9.29 12.47 -13.67
N ALA A 33 -8.73 11.90 -12.60
CA ALA A 33 -9.36 11.89 -11.27
C ALA A 33 -9.57 13.30 -10.69
N VAL A 34 -8.68 14.26 -11.01
CA VAL A 34 -8.85 15.67 -10.62
C VAL A 34 -9.91 16.39 -11.45
N ASN A 35 -10.08 16.00 -12.72
CA ASN A 35 -11.03 16.60 -13.65
C ASN A 35 -12.43 15.99 -13.58
N GLU A 36 -12.60 14.86 -12.90
CA GLU A 36 -13.87 14.15 -12.81
C GLU A 36 -14.95 15.02 -12.16
N GLU A 37 -16.15 15.02 -12.76
CA GLU A 37 -17.27 15.83 -12.27
C GLU A 37 -17.75 15.38 -10.88
N HIS A 38 -18.07 16.38 -10.08
CA HIS A 38 -18.33 16.25 -8.64
C HIS A 38 -19.80 15.95 -8.32
N GLU A 39 -20.62 15.59 -9.30
CA GLU A 39 -22.07 15.52 -9.13
C GLU A 39 -22.49 14.27 -8.34
N GLY A 40 -23.14 14.49 -7.20
CA GLY A 40 -23.63 13.43 -6.30
C GLY A 40 -22.59 12.83 -5.33
N LYS A 41 -21.30 13.19 -5.42
CA LYS A 41 -20.24 12.69 -4.52
C LYS A 41 -19.94 13.67 -3.40
N ARG A 42 -19.54 13.16 -2.24
CA ARG A 42 -19.04 14.01 -1.15
C ARG A 42 -17.69 14.61 -1.57
N LYS A 43 -17.40 15.85 -1.15
CA LYS A 43 -16.11 16.52 -1.43
C LYS A 43 -14.89 15.65 -1.11
N ASN A 44 -15.00 14.85 -0.06
CA ASN A 44 -13.96 13.96 0.41
C ASN A 44 -13.72 12.77 -0.53
N GLU A 45 -14.78 12.20 -1.11
CA GLU A 45 -14.73 11.03 -2.01
C GLU A 45 -13.89 11.29 -3.28
N LEU A 46 -13.81 12.55 -3.70
CA LEU A 46 -12.99 12.99 -4.82
C LEU A 46 -11.49 12.82 -4.54
N THR A 47 -11.10 13.13 -3.30
CA THR A 47 -9.71 13.07 -2.86
C THR A 47 -9.25 11.62 -2.64
N TRP A 48 -10.20 10.70 -2.42
CA TRP A 48 -9.90 9.29 -2.22
C TRP A 48 -9.23 8.69 -3.47
N LYS A 49 -9.82 8.90 -4.66
CA LYS A 49 -9.25 8.42 -5.94
C LYS A 49 -7.82 8.89 -6.15
N ILE A 50 -7.57 10.18 -5.90
CA ILE A 50 -6.24 10.80 -5.98
C ILE A 50 -5.25 10.12 -5.02
N THR A 51 -5.68 9.89 -3.78
CA THR A 51 -4.84 9.24 -2.74
C THR A 51 -4.49 7.81 -3.11
N ARG A 52 -5.43 7.06 -3.70
CA ARG A 52 -5.20 5.70 -4.17
C ARG A 52 -4.20 5.65 -5.33
N ILE A 53 -4.37 6.47 -6.36
CA ILE A 53 -3.42 6.55 -7.49
C ILE A 53 -2.03 6.95 -6.99
N HIS A 54 -1.96 7.89 -6.04
CA HIS A 54 -0.71 8.27 -5.40
C HIS A 54 -0.05 7.07 -4.70
N TRP A 55 -0.82 6.25 -3.97
CA TRP A 55 -0.31 5.05 -3.32
C TRP A 55 0.19 4.03 -4.34
N GLU A 56 -0.60 3.72 -5.38
CA GLU A 56 -0.28 2.74 -6.42
C GLU A 56 1.01 3.12 -7.16
N LYS A 57 1.15 4.39 -7.56
CA LYS A 57 2.38 4.91 -8.18
C LYS A 57 3.60 4.71 -7.29
N ASN A 58 3.51 5.03 -6.00
CA ASN A 58 4.63 4.88 -5.07
C ASN A 58 4.93 3.40 -4.79
N ARG A 59 3.90 2.55 -4.74
CA ARG A 59 4.05 1.10 -4.52
C ARG A 59 4.75 0.45 -5.69
N PHE A 60 4.44 0.85 -6.92
CA PHE A 60 5.15 0.42 -8.12
C PHE A 60 6.65 0.72 -8.02
N ILE A 61 7.03 1.94 -7.63
CA ILE A 61 8.44 2.33 -7.45
C ILE A 61 9.09 1.52 -6.30
N TYR A 62 8.37 1.30 -5.20
CA TYR A 62 8.86 0.48 -4.08
C TYR A 62 9.13 -0.96 -4.50
N ASP A 63 8.23 -1.56 -5.27
CA ASP A 63 8.35 -2.95 -5.71
C ASP A 63 9.52 -3.13 -6.69
N LEU A 64 9.75 -2.16 -7.59
CA LEU A 64 10.91 -2.15 -8.48
C LEU A 64 12.24 -2.07 -7.73
N MET A 65 12.31 -1.27 -6.66
CA MET A 65 13.54 -1.05 -5.89
C MET A 65 13.82 -2.15 -4.87
N TYR A 66 12.83 -2.55 -4.07
CA TYR A 66 13.06 -3.41 -2.90
C TYR A 66 12.68 -4.87 -3.11
N LYS A 67 11.63 -5.17 -3.89
CA LYS A 67 11.22 -6.55 -4.17
C LYS A 67 11.99 -7.12 -5.35
N ARG A 68 11.87 -6.48 -6.52
CA ARG A 68 12.48 -6.96 -7.78
C ARG A 68 13.94 -6.52 -7.94
N LYS A 69 14.35 -5.45 -7.26
CA LYS A 69 15.74 -4.91 -7.26
C LYS A 69 16.31 -4.63 -8.66
N VAL A 70 15.45 -4.19 -9.58
CA VAL A 70 15.83 -3.88 -10.99
C VAL A 70 16.29 -2.42 -11.13
N MET A 71 15.89 -1.56 -10.18
CA MET A 71 16.19 -0.13 -10.22
C MET A 71 17.55 0.19 -9.59
N SER A 72 18.34 1.06 -10.23
CA SER A 72 19.56 1.61 -9.62
C SER A 72 19.23 2.59 -8.49
N ARG A 73 20.09 2.64 -7.47
CA ARG A 73 19.92 3.57 -6.35
C ARG A 73 19.97 5.03 -6.78
N GLU A 74 20.81 5.33 -7.78
CA GLU A 74 20.93 6.68 -8.35
C GLU A 74 19.63 7.15 -9.01
N LEU A 75 18.95 6.26 -9.75
CA LEU A 75 17.65 6.56 -10.35
C LEU A 75 16.60 6.80 -9.26
N TYR A 76 16.55 5.96 -8.22
CA TYR A 76 15.62 6.16 -7.10
C TYR A 76 15.82 7.50 -6.39
N ASP A 77 17.07 7.86 -6.05
CA ASP A 77 17.38 9.11 -5.37
C ASP A 77 17.03 10.33 -6.26
N TRP A 78 17.17 10.20 -7.58
CA TRP A 78 16.72 11.20 -8.55
C TRP A 78 15.19 11.34 -8.58
N LEU A 79 14.44 10.23 -8.57
CA LEU A 79 12.96 10.26 -8.53
C LEU A 79 12.43 10.96 -7.28
N VAL A 80 13.07 10.73 -6.13
CA VAL A 80 12.72 11.37 -4.85
C VAL A 80 13.08 12.86 -4.86
N ARG A 81 14.21 13.24 -5.48
CA ARG A 81 14.62 14.64 -5.64
C ARG A 81 13.66 15.43 -6.51
N GLU A 82 13.21 14.83 -7.62
CA GLU A 82 12.26 15.45 -8.56
C GLU A 82 10.80 15.42 -8.08
N LYS A 83 10.55 14.85 -6.89
CA LYS A 83 9.21 14.71 -6.29
C LYS A 83 8.26 13.87 -7.17
N ILE A 84 8.82 12.94 -7.95
CA ILE A 84 8.04 11.96 -8.70
C ILE A 84 7.58 10.85 -7.75
N ALA A 85 8.49 10.44 -6.85
CA ALA A 85 8.23 9.51 -5.75
C ALA A 85 8.17 10.25 -4.39
N ASP A 86 7.33 9.74 -3.49
CA ASP A 86 7.30 10.15 -2.08
C ASP A 86 8.25 9.26 -1.26
N GLY A 87 9.48 9.77 -1.06
CA GLY A 87 10.48 9.09 -0.23
C GLY A 87 10.06 8.96 1.24
N ALA A 88 9.24 9.87 1.77
CA ALA A 88 8.79 9.80 3.15
C ALA A 88 7.79 8.65 3.34
N LEU A 89 6.83 8.49 2.42
CA LEU A 89 5.90 7.36 2.44
C LEU A 89 6.64 6.02 2.26
N ILE A 90 7.54 5.92 1.28
CA ILE A 90 8.32 4.71 1.02
C ILE A 90 9.19 4.33 2.23
N SER A 91 9.77 5.32 2.92
CA SER A 91 10.55 5.07 4.14
C SER A 91 9.72 4.41 5.26
N LYS A 92 8.40 4.68 5.30
CA LYS A 92 7.51 4.07 6.29
C LYS A 92 7.21 2.61 5.96
N TRP A 93 7.03 2.26 4.69
CA TRP A 93 6.78 0.87 4.29
C TRP A 93 7.91 -0.09 4.65
N ARG A 94 9.14 0.42 4.80
CA ARG A 94 10.29 -0.36 5.28
C ARG A 94 10.25 -0.67 6.78
N LYS A 95 9.38 0.01 7.55
CA LYS A 95 9.27 -0.19 9.00
C LYS A 95 8.20 -1.23 9.29
N PRO A 96 8.44 -2.17 10.23
CA PRO A 96 7.45 -3.17 10.59
C PRO A 96 6.18 -2.49 11.11
N GLY A 97 5.03 -3.02 10.71
CA GLY A 97 3.70 -2.47 11.07
C GLY A 97 3.21 -1.30 10.21
N TYR A 98 4.01 -0.84 9.24
CA TYR A 98 3.64 0.20 8.28
C TYR A 98 3.72 -0.26 6.82
N GLU A 99 3.90 -1.55 6.57
CA GLU A 99 4.17 -2.12 5.24
C GLU A 99 3.09 -1.82 4.17
N ILE A 100 1.84 -1.63 4.61
CA ILE A 100 0.70 -1.34 3.72
C ILE A 100 0.07 0.04 4.00
N LEU A 101 0.82 0.95 4.62
CA LEU A 101 0.33 2.29 4.97
C LEU A 101 -0.26 3.02 3.74
N CYS A 102 -1.48 3.55 3.87
CA CYS A 102 -2.19 4.23 2.79
C CYS A 102 -1.62 5.62 2.45
N SER A 103 -1.28 6.43 3.46
CA SER A 103 -0.70 7.76 3.28
C SER A 103 -0.03 8.26 4.56
N LEU A 104 0.74 9.34 4.46
CA LEU A 104 1.32 10.00 5.63
C LEU A 104 0.25 10.70 6.49
N LEU A 105 -0.86 11.13 5.89
CA LEU A 105 -1.99 11.78 6.57
C LEU A 105 -2.58 10.90 7.68
N ALA A 106 -2.53 9.58 7.49
CA ALA A 106 -3.02 8.58 8.45
C ALA A 106 -2.21 8.53 9.77
N ILE A 107 -0.95 8.99 9.77
CA ILE A 107 -0.06 8.94 10.94
C ILE A 107 0.15 10.33 11.54
N GLN A 108 -0.12 11.39 10.77
CA GLN A 108 0.10 12.75 11.23
C GLN A 108 -0.90 13.13 12.33
N LYS A 109 -0.40 13.23 13.57
CA LYS A 109 -1.17 13.62 14.75
C LYS A 109 -1.83 15.01 14.59
N ASN A 110 -1.15 15.94 13.92
CA ASN A 110 -1.64 17.31 13.72
C ASN A 110 -2.88 17.39 12.82
N ASN A 111 -3.18 16.33 12.08
CA ASN A 111 -4.28 16.28 11.13
C ASN A 111 -5.60 15.83 11.81
N HIS A 112 -5.55 15.43 13.07
CA HIS A 112 -6.68 14.88 13.82
C HIS A 112 -6.90 15.70 15.09
N ASN A 113 -8.17 16.00 15.41
CA ASN A 113 -8.52 16.88 16.54
C ASN A 113 -7.97 16.39 17.89
N PHE A 114 -7.86 15.08 18.07
CA PHE A 114 -7.38 14.45 19.31
C PHE A 114 -5.90 14.08 19.29
N GLY A 115 -5.14 14.48 18.27
CA GLY A 115 -3.71 14.12 18.16
C GLY A 115 -3.45 12.63 17.98
N THR A 116 -4.47 11.86 17.56
CA THR A 116 -4.40 10.42 17.32
C THR A 116 -4.03 10.11 15.87
N THR A 117 -3.86 8.82 15.56
CA THR A 117 -3.80 8.34 14.17
C THR A 117 -5.21 8.24 13.58
N SER A 118 -5.29 8.05 12.26
CA SER A 118 -6.57 7.84 11.56
C SER A 118 -7.22 6.51 11.92
N HIS A 119 -8.53 6.45 11.69
CA HIS A 119 -9.33 5.24 11.89
C HIS A 119 -8.78 4.07 11.09
N CYS A 120 -8.30 4.32 9.87
CA CYS A 120 -7.75 3.28 8.98
C CYS A 120 -6.50 2.57 9.52
N ARG A 121 -5.86 3.06 10.59
CA ARG A 121 -4.73 2.39 11.26
C ARG A 121 -5.15 1.37 12.32
N VAL A 122 -6.42 1.38 12.73
CA VAL A 122 -6.94 0.43 13.72
C VAL A 122 -7.21 -0.91 13.04
N PRO A 123 -6.73 -2.06 13.57
CA PRO A 123 -7.03 -3.37 12.99
C PRO A 123 -8.54 -3.61 12.87
N LEU A 124 -9.00 -4.24 11.79
CA LEU A 124 -10.44 -4.52 11.58
C LEU A 124 -11.05 -5.28 12.75
N ARG A 125 -10.32 -6.26 13.30
CA ARG A 125 -10.76 -7.06 14.46
C ARG A 125 -11.08 -6.23 15.71
N ASN A 126 -10.52 -5.03 15.84
CA ASN A 126 -10.73 -4.15 16.99
C ASN A 126 -11.88 -3.15 16.73
N ARG A 127 -12.49 -3.15 15.54
CA ARG A 127 -13.57 -2.24 15.16
C ARG A 127 -14.92 -2.93 15.30
N THR A 128 -15.89 -2.26 15.91
CA THR A 128 -17.23 -2.80 16.17
C THR A 128 -18.28 -2.23 15.22
N GLY A 129 -19.18 -3.09 14.73
CA GLY A 129 -20.39 -2.72 13.98
C GLY A 129 -20.11 -1.95 12.68
N HIS A 130 -20.92 -0.93 12.40
CA HIS A 130 -20.83 -0.11 11.17
C HIS A 130 -19.47 0.59 10.96
N GLN A 131 -18.65 0.74 12.01
CA GLN A 131 -17.32 1.35 11.90
C GLN A 131 -16.26 0.40 11.31
N ARG A 132 -16.59 -0.90 11.15
CA ARG A 132 -15.66 -1.90 10.63
C ARG A 132 -15.33 -1.68 9.15
N ILE A 133 -16.35 -1.36 8.34
CA ILE A 133 -16.23 -1.16 6.88
C ILE A 133 -16.22 0.32 6.50
N SER A 134 -16.37 1.23 7.48
CA SER A 134 -16.36 2.66 7.21
C SER A 134 -15.00 3.14 6.67
N PRO A 135 -14.95 3.77 5.49
CA PRO A 135 -13.72 4.33 4.94
C PRO A 135 -13.30 5.59 5.69
N ASP A 136 -11.99 5.83 5.73
CA ASP A 136 -11.44 7.06 6.30
C ASP A 136 -11.87 8.29 5.50
N VAL A 137 -12.22 9.36 6.22
CA VAL A 137 -12.80 10.56 5.64
C VAL A 137 -11.83 11.25 4.68
N GLN A 138 -10.52 11.23 4.93
CA GLN A 138 -9.56 11.95 4.12
C GLN A 138 -8.95 11.09 3.00
N THR A 139 -8.66 9.84 3.31
CA THR A 139 -7.92 8.94 2.42
C THR A 139 -8.80 7.95 1.68
N GLY A 140 -10.01 7.69 2.17
CA GLY A 140 -10.91 6.64 1.67
C GLY A 140 -10.47 5.22 2.06
N CYS A 141 -9.34 5.07 2.74
CA CYS A 141 -8.84 3.75 3.13
C CYS A 141 -9.71 3.16 4.24
N ILE A 142 -10.12 1.89 4.09
CA ILE A 142 -10.81 1.14 5.13
C ILE A 142 -9.78 0.65 6.16
N SER A 143 -8.73 -0.06 5.73
CA SER A 143 -7.63 -0.43 6.62
C SER A 143 -6.27 -0.45 5.93
N CYS A 144 -5.30 0.12 6.63
CA CYS A 144 -3.88 0.10 6.28
C CYS A 144 -3.04 -0.49 7.41
N CYS A 145 -3.65 -1.30 8.28
CA CYS A 145 -2.94 -2.10 9.27
C CYS A 145 -2.28 -3.30 8.57
N SER A 146 -0.97 -3.51 8.75
CA SER A 146 -0.21 -4.59 8.09
C SER A 146 -0.80 -6.00 8.24
N GLY A 147 -1.65 -6.25 9.23
CA GLY A 147 -2.30 -7.56 9.42
C GLY A 147 -3.60 -7.75 8.64
N ASP A 148 -4.23 -6.69 8.13
CA ASP A 148 -5.56 -6.75 7.52
C ASP A 148 -5.53 -6.61 5.98
N GLY A 149 -4.36 -6.44 5.37
CA GLY A 149 -4.26 -6.11 3.94
C GLY A 149 -4.67 -7.27 3.03
N LYS A 150 -5.67 -7.06 2.17
CA LYS A 150 -6.02 -8.00 1.08
C LYS A 150 -5.00 -7.81 -0.06
N PHE A 151 -4.40 -8.90 -0.55
CA PHE A 151 -3.37 -8.90 -1.61
C PHE A 151 -2.10 -8.05 -1.35
N GLY A 152 -1.75 -7.82 -0.08
CA GLY A 152 -0.55 -7.04 0.27
C GLY A 152 -0.67 -5.53 -0.02
N ALA A 153 -1.91 -5.04 -0.19
CA ALA A 153 -2.28 -3.63 -0.31
C ALA A 153 -3.26 -3.25 0.83
N PRO A 154 -3.38 -1.95 1.16
CA PRO A 154 -4.44 -1.48 2.03
C PRO A 154 -5.82 -1.72 1.37
N ILE A 155 -6.82 -1.94 2.21
CA ILE A 155 -8.21 -2.08 1.75
C ILE A 155 -8.74 -0.68 1.44
N TRP A 156 -9.19 -0.48 0.20
CA TRP A 156 -9.79 0.77 -0.27
C TRP A 156 -11.31 0.66 -0.29
N TRP A 157 -12.00 1.82 -0.34
CA TRP A 157 -13.45 1.92 -0.36
C TRP A 157 -14.14 1.19 -1.52
N ASN A 158 -13.40 0.85 -2.57
CA ASN A 158 -13.91 0.17 -3.76
C ASN A 158 -13.34 -1.25 -3.92
N THR A 159 -12.60 -1.76 -2.93
CA THR A 159 -12.17 -3.16 -2.89
C THR A 159 -13.38 -4.00 -2.49
N PRO A 160 -13.74 -5.06 -3.23
CA PRO A 160 -14.78 -5.98 -2.81
C PRO A 160 -14.34 -6.66 -1.52
N VAL A 161 -15.00 -6.31 -0.42
CA VAL A 161 -14.91 -7.02 0.86
C VAL A 161 -16.13 -7.92 0.89
N ASP A 162 -15.92 -9.22 0.73
CA ASP A 162 -17.00 -10.19 0.80
C ASP A 162 -17.50 -10.24 2.25
N ASP A 163 -18.82 -10.26 2.47
CA ASP A 163 -19.41 -10.28 3.82
C ASP A 163 -18.94 -11.51 4.65
N ASP A 164 -18.53 -12.58 3.98
CA ASP A 164 -17.96 -13.79 4.60
C ASP A 164 -16.56 -13.55 5.22
N ASP A 165 -15.74 -12.64 4.69
CA ASP A 165 -14.46 -12.23 5.31
C ASP A 165 -14.72 -11.48 6.63
N VAL A 166 -15.87 -10.80 6.73
CA VAL A 166 -16.32 -10.06 7.91
C VAL A 166 -16.83 -11.02 8.99
N GLU A 167 -17.59 -12.04 8.60
CA GLU A 167 -18.11 -13.10 9.47
C GLU A 167 -17.00 -14.05 9.99
N ALA A 168 -16.05 -14.47 9.14
CA ALA A 168 -14.99 -15.42 9.52
C ALA A 168 -14.04 -14.86 10.60
N GLU A 169 -13.67 -13.59 10.52
CA GLU A 169 -12.88 -12.88 11.54
C GLU A 169 -13.70 -12.58 12.82
N ALA A 170 -15.02 -12.43 12.71
CA ALA A 170 -15.93 -12.27 13.85
C ALA A 170 -16.18 -13.60 14.59
N ALA A 171 -16.24 -14.73 13.88
CA ALA A 171 -16.33 -16.06 14.46
C ALA A 171 -15.08 -16.40 15.30
N GLY A 172 -13.90 -15.89 14.90
CA GLY A 172 -12.67 -15.93 15.71
C GLY A 172 -12.78 -15.19 17.06
N GLN A 173 -13.72 -14.25 17.22
CA GLN A 173 -13.97 -13.55 18.48
C GLN A 173 -14.80 -14.39 19.46
N GLN A 174 -15.78 -15.15 18.97
CA GLN A 174 -16.63 -16.00 19.82
C GLN A 174 -15.83 -17.13 20.50
N HIS A 175 -14.84 -17.69 19.80
CA HIS A 175 -13.99 -18.74 20.37
C HIS A 175 -12.94 -18.21 21.36
N ARG A 176 -12.51 -16.94 21.27
CA ARG A 176 -11.54 -16.36 22.21
C ARG A 176 -12.18 -15.91 23.53
N SER A 177 -13.45 -15.50 23.53
CA SER A 177 -14.20 -15.19 24.76
C SER A 177 -14.47 -16.41 25.66
N GLN A 178 -14.26 -17.64 25.17
CA GLN A 178 -14.47 -18.86 25.96
C GLN A 178 -13.23 -19.39 26.70
N TRP A 179 -12.04 -18.83 26.49
CA TRP A 179 -10.80 -19.34 27.10
C TRP A 179 -10.21 -18.43 28.18
N ALA A 180 -11.08 -17.94 29.07
CA ALA A 180 -10.67 -17.56 30.41
C ALA A 180 -10.89 -18.75 31.36
N GLN A 181 -9.98 -19.73 31.31
CA GLN A 181 -9.81 -20.69 32.41
C GLN A 181 -8.37 -20.58 32.95
N PRO A 182 -8.17 -20.55 34.27
CA PRO A 182 -6.87 -20.40 34.88
C PRO A 182 -6.09 -21.72 34.84
N ASP A 183 -4.77 -21.59 34.71
CA ASP A 183 -3.73 -22.63 34.80
C ASP A 183 -3.71 -23.75 33.76
N LYS A 184 -2.83 -23.56 32.75
CA LYS A 184 -2.08 -24.67 32.16
C LYS A 184 -0.68 -24.19 31.76
N GLU A 185 0.33 -24.79 32.38
CA GLU A 185 1.75 -24.44 32.24
C GLU A 185 2.20 -24.35 30.77
N LEU A 186 2.91 -23.25 30.44
CA LEU A 186 3.53 -23.07 29.12
C LEU A 186 4.75 -24.00 28.98
N GLY A 187 4.64 -25.01 28.12
CA GLY A 187 5.79 -25.77 27.62
C GLY A 187 6.70 -24.94 26.70
N PRO A 188 7.96 -25.36 26.48
CA PRO A 188 8.96 -24.52 25.83
C PRO A 188 8.67 -24.30 24.34
N GLY A 189 8.69 -23.03 23.93
CA GLY A 189 8.38 -22.60 22.57
C GLY A 189 9.39 -23.08 21.54
N ARG A 190 8.92 -23.85 20.54
CA ARG A 190 9.69 -24.18 19.35
C ARG A 190 9.76 -22.94 18.45
N LYS A 191 10.98 -22.47 18.12
CA LYS A 191 11.22 -21.40 17.15
C LYS A 191 10.64 -21.81 15.79
N ARG A 192 9.63 -21.07 15.29
CA ARG A 192 9.17 -21.20 13.90
C ARG A 192 10.14 -20.44 13.01
N GLY A 193 10.84 -21.17 12.14
CA GLY A 193 11.65 -20.61 11.05
C GLY A 193 10.76 -19.92 10.01
N ALA A 194 11.35 -18.98 9.27
CA ALA A 194 10.69 -18.25 8.19
C ALA A 194 10.28 -19.18 7.05
N PRO A 195 9.13 -18.98 6.39
CA PRO A 195 8.84 -19.66 5.14
C PRO A 195 9.63 -18.97 4.02
N GLU A 196 10.57 -19.70 3.42
CA GLU A 196 11.10 -19.36 2.11
C GLU A 196 9.96 -19.60 1.10
N ALA A 197 9.53 -18.55 0.42
CA ALA A 197 8.51 -18.65 -0.62
C ALA A 197 9.13 -19.35 -1.84
N GLU A 198 8.67 -20.57 -2.08
CA GLU A 198 9.01 -21.39 -3.24
C GLU A 198 8.63 -20.66 -4.54
N VAL A 199 9.56 -20.60 -5.49
CA VAL A 199 9.48 -19.87 -6.76
C VAL A 199 8.76 -20.71 -7.84
N GLU A 200 7.90 -21.64 -7.44
CA GLU A 200 7.34 -22.67 -8.34
C GLU A 200 5.98 -22.32 -8.95
N ASP A 201 5.25 -21.33 -8.42
CA ASP A 201 3.88 -21.00 -8.86
C ASP A 201 3.77 -19.79 -9.82
N LEU A 202 4.82 -19.48 -10.60
CA LEU A 202 4.75 -18.44 -11.64
C LEU A 202 4.57 -19.07 -13.02
N PRO A 203 3.66 -18.55 -13.88
CA PRO A 203 3.47 -19.07 -15.22
C PRO A 203 4.76 -18.95 -16.08
N ASP A 204 4.98 -19.94 -16.93
CA ASP A 204 6.26 -20.20 -17.61
C ASP A 204 6.76 -19.03 -18.49
N ASP A 205 5.83 -18.23 -19.03
CA ASP A 205 6.10 -17.05 -19.85
C ASP A 205 6.75 -15.92 -19.03
N VAL A 206 6.34 -15.77 -17.77
CA VAL A 206 6.92 -14.81 -16.83
C VAL A 206 8.31 -15.25 -16.41
N ARG A 207 8.53 -16.56 -16.23
CA ARG A 207 9.84 -17.12 -15.88
C ARG A 207 10.88 -16.89 -16.98
N GLN A 208 10.52 -17.14 -18.24
CA GLN A 208 11.41 -16.91 -19.38
C GLN A 208 11.78 -15.42 -19.53
N ARG A 209 10.84 -14.51 -19.30
CA ARG A 209 11.11 -13.06 -19.31
C ARG A 209 12.06 -12.64 -18.17
N LEU A 210 11.91 -13.25 -16.99
CA LEU A 210 12.78 -12.96 -15.84
C LEU A 210 14.20 -13.52 -16.03
N ASP A 211 14.34 -14.69 -16.64
CA ASP A 211 15.64 -15.29 -16.89
C ASP A 211 16.40 -14.58 -18.03
N ALA A 212 15.69 -14.11 -19.07
CA ALA A 212 16.28 -13.29 -20.14
C ALA A 212 16.88 -11.97 -19.59
N ILE A 213 16.19 -11.33 -18.63
CA ILE A 213 16.68 -10.12 -17.97
C ILE A 213 17.92 -10.40 -17.10
N LYS A 214 17.98 -11.57 -16.44
CA LYS A 214 19.14 -11.97 -15.64
C LYS A 214 20.37 -12.31 -16.49
N SER A 215 20.19 -12.85 -17.69
CA SER A 215 21.31 -13.16 -18.59
C SER A 215 21.89 -11.94 -19.30
N ALA A 216 21.19 -10.82 -19.28
CA ALA A 216 21.61 -9.56 -19.91
C ALA A 216 22.30 -8.58 -18.94
N ALA A 217 22.43 -8.94 -17.66
CA ALA A 217 23.13 -8.21 -16.62
C ALA A 217 24.45 -8.91 -16.26
#